data_AF-A0A2V5PWK7-F1
#
_entry.id   AF-A0A2V5PWK7-F1
#
_cell.length_a   1.000
_cell.length_b   1.000
_cell.length_c   1.000
_cell.angle_alpha   90.00
_cell.angle_beta   90.00
_cell.angle_gamma   90.00
#
_symmetry.space_group_name_H-M   'P 1'
#
loop_
_entity.id
_entity.type
_entity.pdbx_description
1 polymer ?
#
loop_
_entity_poly.entity_id
_entity_poly.type
_entity_poly.pdbx_seq_one_letter_code
_entity_poly.pdbx_strand_id
1 'polypeptide(L)'
;MKTINTIKKLFGKASWSPVKHARYLDWEDAFDVEFDDGLSFLEPHKTIKKANKISADAIPVRVSVPRKFRTHFKITYDNGQTAEVSWSFVRELPPTNSKK
;
A
#
# COMPACT_ATOMS: atom_id res chain seq x y z
N MET A 1 -3.33 17.11 -10.50
CA MET A 1 -3.06 15.91 -11.33
C MET A 1 -4.27 14.97 -11.20
N LYS A 2 -4.93 14.54 -12.28
CA LYS A 2 -6.01 13.54 -12.19
C LYS A 2 -5.36 12.17 -12.04
N THR A 3 -5.31 11.64 -10.82
CA THR A 3 -4.77 10.30 -10.55
C THR A 3 -5.72 9.27 -11.15
N ILE A 4 -5.37 8.77 -12.33
CA ILE A 4 -6.10 7.71 -13.02
C ILE A 4 -5.86 6.42 -12.22
N ASN A 5 -6.75 6.16 -11.26
CA ASN A 5 -6.79 4.95 -10.45
C ASN A 5 -7.28 3.72 -11.27
N THR A 6 -6.94 3.64 -12.56
CA THR A 6 -7.55 2.70 -13.51
C THR A 6 -6.75 1.40 -13.67
N ILE A 7 -5.60 1.28 -12.99
CA ILE A 7 -4.82 0.04 -12.99
C ILE A 7 -5.34 -0.95 -11.93
N LYS A 8 -5.84 -0.46 -10.78
CA LYS A 8 -6.39 -1.34 -9.75
C LYS A 8 -7.54 -2.17 -10.31
N LYS A 9 -7.53 -3.46 -10.03
CA LYS A 9 -8.59 -4.39 -10.42
C LYS A 9 -9.68 -4.43 -9.37
N LEU A 10 -10.83 -5.00 -9.71
CA LEU A 10 -11.86 -5.29 -8.72
C LEU A 10 -11.33 -6.30 -7.68
N PHE A 11 -11.91 -6.28 -6.49
CA PHE A 11 -11.59 -7.22 -5.42
C PHE A 11 -11.63 -8.68 -5.92
N GLY A 12 -10.57 -9.44 -5.64
CA GLY A 12 -10.41 -10.83 -6.06
C GLY A 12 -10.18 -11.03 -7.57
N LYS A 13 -9.87 -9.98 -8.33
CA LYS A 13 -9.61 -10.04 -9.77
C LYS A 13 -8.17 -9.69 -10.15
N ALA A 14 -7.32 -9.29 -9.20
CA ALA A 14 -5.91 -9.07 -9.50
C ALA A 14 -5.12 -10.39 -9.46
N SER A 15 -4.04 -10.45 -10.24
CA SER A 15 -3.05 -11.53 -10.16
C SER A 15 -1.94 -11.19 -9.18
N TRP A 16 -1.51 -12.20 -8.43
CA TRP A 16 -0.39 -12.07 -7.51
C TRP A 16 0.91 -11.78 -8.26
N SER A 17 1.71 -10.87 -7.69
CA SER A 17 3.11 -10.64 -8.02
C SER A 17 3.86 -10.23 -6.76
N PRO A 18 5.10 -10.66 -6.54
CA PRO A 18 5.92 -10.21 -5.41
C PRO A 18 6.11 -8.69 -5.38
N VAL A 19 6.04 -8.11 -4.19
CA VAL A 19 6.50 -6.72 -3.97
C VAL A 19 8.01 -6.70 -4.11
N LYS A 20 8.52 -5.95 -5.09
CA LYS A 20 9.95 -5.77 -5.34
C LYS A 20 10.53 -4.68 -4.45
N HIS A 21 9.86 -3.54 -4.41
CA HIS A 21 10.28 -2.39 -3.63
C HIS A 21 9.07 -1.61 -3.12
N ALA A 22 9.21 -0.98 -1.96
CA ALA A 22 8.23 -0.03 -1.43
C ALA A 22 8.97 1.10 -0.73
N ARG A 23 8.61 2.36 -1.04
CA ARG A 23 9.18 3.55 -0.39
C ARG A 23 8.12 4.61 -0.18
N TYR A 24 8.31 5.41 0.86
CA TYR A 24 7.51 6.59 1.12
C TYR A 24 8.05 7.78 0.31
N LEU A 25 7.15 8.55 -0.29
CA LEU A 25 7.43 9.76 -1.05
C LEU A 25 6.81 10.95 -0.30
N ASP A 26 7.61 11.61 0.54
CA ASP A 26 7.15 12.69 1.44
C ASP A 26 6.42 13.82 0.69
N TRP A 27 6.87 14.14 -0.52
CA TRP A 27 6.30 15.22 -1.34
C TRP A 27 4.91 14.90 -1.92
N GLU A 28 4.54 13.62 -2.02
CA GLU A 28 3.21 13.16 -2.47
C GLU A 28 2.34 12.63 -1.31
N ASP A 29 2.89 12.51 -0.10
CA ASP A 29 2.27 11.79 1.03
C ASP A 29 1.71 10.41 0.60
N ALA A 30 2.56 9.64 -0.09
CA ALA A 30 2.17 8.36 -0.70
C ALA A 30 3.33 7.35 -0.71
N PHE A 31 2.99 6.09 -0.97
CA PHE A 31 3.95 4.99 -1.11
C PHE A 31 4.05 4.56 -2.56
N ASP A 32 5.26 4.62 -3.10
CA ASP A 32 5.61 4.05 -4.39
C ASP A 32 5.96 2.57 -4.21
N VAL A 33 5.17 1.70 -4.84
CA VAL A 33 5.23 0.25 -4.70
C VAL A 33 5.45 -0.40 -6.05
N GLU A 34 6.62 -1.00 -6.22
CA GLU A 34 7.03 -1.72 -7.44
C GLU A 34 6.85 -3.24 -7.24
N PHE A 35 6.40 -3.91 -8.29
CA PHE A 35 6.24 -5.36 -8.34
C PHE A 35 7.19 -6.00 -9.36
N ASP A 36 7.45 -7.30 -9.19
CA ASP A 36 8.36 -8.05 -10.09
C ASP A 36 7.86 -8.17 -11.53
N ASP A 37 6.56 -8.00 -11.77
CA ASP A 37 5.98 -8.00 -13.13
C ASP A 37 6.11 -6.64 -13.84
N GLY A 38 6.86 -5.70 -13.24
CA GLY A 38 7.13 -4.37 -13.78
C GLY A 38 6.05 -3.34 -13.51
N LEU A 39 4.93 -3.70 -12.88
CA LEU A 39 3.90 -2.73 -12.51
C LEU A 39 4.31 -1.96 -11.26
N SER A 40 3.98 -0.66 -11.25
CA SER A 40 4.18 0.22 -10.10
C SER A 40 2.89 0.95 -9.76
N PHE A 41 2.68 1.17 -8.47
CA PHE A 41 1.47 1.80 -7.92
C PHE A 41 1.87 2.89 -6.93
N LEU A 42 1.10 3.97 -6.94
CA LEU A 42 1.22 5.04 -5.95
C LEU A 42 0.05 4.93 -4.97
N GLU A 43 0.33 4.42 -3.77
CA GLU A 43 -0.67 4.19 -2.73
C GLU A 43 -0.74 5.37 -1.75
N PRO A 44 -1.88 6.09 -1.67
CA PRO A 44 -1.99 7.22 -0.76
C PRO A 44 -1.84 6.81 0.70
N HIS A 45 -1.02 7.55 1.45
CA HIS A 45 -0.74 7.26 2.85
C HIS A 45 -2.01 7.30 3.72
N LYS A 46 -2.91 8.25 3.45
CA LYS A 46 -4.22 8.36 4.09
C LYS A 46 -5.05 7.07 3.99
N THR A 47 -5.01 6.37 2.86
CA THR A 47 -5.75 5.12 2.65
C THR A 47 -5.18 4.02 3.53
N ILE A 48 -3.85 3.91 3.61
CA ILE A 48 -3.16 2.94 4.44
C ILE A 48 -3.42 3.21 5.92
N LYS A 49 -3.31 4.48 6.37
CA LYS A 49 -3.60 4.87 7.76
C LYS A 49 -5.01 4.49 8.16
N LYS A 50 -6.00 4.81 7.33
CA LYS A 50 -7.40 4.47 7.56
C LYS A 50 -7.63 2.96 7.67
N ALA A 51 -7.04 2.18 6.77
CA ALA A 51 -7.20 0.73 6.76
C ALA A 51 -6.54 0.05 7.98
N ASN A 52 -5.43 0.59 8.46
CA ASN A 52 -4.65 0.03 9.57
C ASN A 52 -4.90 0.71 10.93
N LYS A 53 -5.85 1.64 11.02
CA LYS A 53 -6.17 2.42 12.23
C LYS A 53 -4.94 3.16 12.80
N ILE A 54 -4.11 3.70 11.92
CA ILE A 54 -2.95 4.51 12.29
C ILE A 54 -3.39 5.94 12.58
N SER A 55 -2.75 6.60 13.53
CA SER A 55 -3.00 8.01 13.85
C SER A 55 -2.82 8.90 12.61
N ALA A 56 -3.64 9.95 12.50
CA ALA A 56 -3.56 10.92 11.41
C ALA A 56 -2.20 11.61 11.36
N ASP A 57 -1.59 11.85 12.53
CA ASP A 57 -0.34 12.59 12.67
C ASP A 57 0.91 11.69 12.64
N ALA A 58 0.74 10.37 12.54
CA ALA A 58 1.88 9.44 12.54
C ALA A 58 2.76 9.62 11.29
N ILE A 59 4.08 9.65 11.48
CA ILE A 59 5.07 9.86 10.41
C ILE A 59 5.79 8.55 10.09
N PRO A 60 5.87 8.09 8.83
CA PRO A 60 6.62 6.89 8.48
C PRO A 60 8.10 7.11 8.73
N VAL A 61 8.73 6.25 9.52
CA VAL A 61 10.18 6.29 9.78
C VAL A 61 10.93 5.13 9.12
N ARG A 62 10.22 4.07 8.75
CA ARG A 62 10.80 2.92 8.06
C ARG A 62 9.79 2.21 7.19
N VAL A 63 10.21 1.88 5.98
CA VAL A 63 9.50 0.98 5.06
C VAL A 63 10.38 -0.23 4.79
N SER A 64 9.80 -1.43 4.82
CA SER A 64 10.55 -2.66 4.55
C SER A 64 9.69 -3.70 3.85
N VAL A 65 10.31 -4.45 2.93
CA VAL A 65 9.70 -5.61 2.29
C VAL A 65 10.33 -6.86 2.91
N PRO A 66 9.54 -7.83 3.43
CA PRO A 66 10.08 -9.06 3.97
C PRO A 66 10.85 -9.85 2.91
N ARG A 67 12.01 -10.43 3.27
CA ARG A 67 12.82 -11.21 2.33
C ARG A 67 12.11 -12.45 1.79
N LYS A 68 11.27 -13.08 2.63
CA LYS A 68 10.55 -14.29 2.29
C LYS A 68 9.16 -13.95 1.76
N PHE A 69 8.78 -14.58 0.64
CA PHE A 69 7.47 -14.48 -0.04
C PHE A 69 7.08 -13.10 -0.61
N ARG A 70 7.55 -11.98 -0.04
CA ARG A 70 7.32 -10.61 -0.54
C ARG A 70 5.84 -10.32 -0.84
N THR A 71 4.95 -10.83 0.01
CA THR A 71 3.49 -10.71 -0.14
C THR A 71 2.94 -9.37 0.37
N HIS A 72 3.76 -8.59 1.06
CA HIS A 72 3.40 -7.33 1.69
C HIS A 72 4.63 -6.46 1.89
N PHE A 73 4.43 -5.22 2.30
CA PHE A 73 5.45 -4.38 2.91
C PHE A 73 4.97 -3.88 4.28
N LYS A 74 5.93 -3.58 5.16
CA LYS A 74 5.69 -3.10 6.52
C LYS A 74 6.15 -1.66 6.65
N ILE A 75 5.31 -0.85 7.27
CA ILE A 75 5.58 0.54 7.65
C ILE A 75 5.71 0.59 9.16
N THR A 76 6.76 1.22 9.66
CA THR A 76 6.92 1.59 11.07
C THR A 76 6.84 3.10 11.19
N TYR A 77 6.05 3.56 12.15
CA TYR A 77 5.80 4.96 12.43
C TYR A 77 6.62 5.45 13.64
N ASP A 78 6.84 6.76 13.71
CA ASP A 78 7.52 7.46 14.80
C ASP A 78 6.91 7.20 16.18
N ASN A 79 5.58 7.07 16.24
CA ASN A 79 4.84 6.78 17.46
C ASN A 79 4.77 5.28 17.82
N GLY A 80 5.56 4.44 17.15
CA GLY A 80 5.63 2.99 17.39
C GLY A 80 4.49 2.19 16.74
N GLN A 81 3.50 2.82 16.11
CA GLN A 81 2.49 2.10 15.34
C GLN A 81 3.13 1.42 14.12
N THR A 82 2.49 0.35 13.64
CA THR A 82 2.91 -0.36 12.43
C THR A 82 1.74 -0.68 11.53
N ALA A 83 1.95 -0.61 10.22
CA ALA A 83 1.01 -1.08 9.21
C ALA A 83 1.64 -2.17 8.35
N GLU A 84 0.85 -3.18 7.98
CA GLU A 84 1.22 -4.19 6.99
C GLU A 84 0.29 -4.06 5.79
N VAL A 85 0.87 -3.88 4.61
CA VAL A 85 0.13 -3.60 3.38
C VAL A 85 0.37 -4.74 2.40
N SER A 86 -0.68 -5.53 2.15
CA SER A 86 -0.61 -6.69 1.26
C SER A 86 -0.51 -6.29 -0.21
N TRP A 87 0.05 -7.17 -1.04
CA TRP A 87 0.05 -7.03 -2.50
C TRP A 87 -1.35 -6.75 -3.07
N SER A 88 -2.38 -7.41 -2.51
CA SER A 88 -3.76 -7.30 -2.97
C SER A 88 -4.37 -5.95 -2.61
N PHE A 89 -4.05 -5.37 -1.45
CA PHE A 89 -4.50 -4.02 -1.09
C PHE A 89 -4.02 -2.97 -2.10
N VAL A 90 -2.78 -3.13 -2.57
CA VAL A 90 -2.18 -2.24 -3.58
C VAL A 90 -2.87 -2.46 -4.94
N ARG A 91 -3.12 -3.71 -5.33
CA ARG A 91 -3.63 -4.02 -6.68
C ARG A 91 -5.15 -3.99 -6.84
N GLU A 92 -5.90 -4.01 -5.74
CA GLU A 92 -7.34 -4.17 -5.78
C GLU A 92 -8.10 -2.99 -5.20
N LEU A 93 -9.27 -2.72 -5.79
CA LEU A 93 -10.29 -1.87 -5.22
C LEU A 93 -10.95 -2.59 -4.03
N PRO A 94 -11.42 -1.86 -3.01
CA PRO A 94 -12.18 -2.45 -1.93
C PRO A 94 -13.45 -3.15 -2.46
N PRO A 95 -13.93 -4.20 -1.78
CA PRO A 95 -15.15 -4.89 -2.18
C PRO A 95 -16.35 -3.93 -2.18
N THR A 96 -17.15 -3.95 -3.24
CA THR A 96 -18.30 -3.06 -3.44
C THR A 96 -19.46 -3.29 -2.46
N ASN A 97 -19.51 -4.46 -1.80
CA ASN A 97 -20.57 -4.86 -0.87
C ASN A 97 -20.20 -4.70 0.61
N SER A 98 -19.33 -3.77 0.99
CA SER A 98 -19.22 -3.41 2.42
C SER A 98 -20.42 -2.54 2.80
N LYS A 99 -21.57 -3.15 3.10
CA LYS A 99 -22.59 -2.46 3.90
C LYS A 99 -21.91 -2.02 5.20
N LYS A 100 -21.85 -0.71 5.42
CA LYS A 100 -21.55 -0.11 6.72
C LYS A 100 -22.65 -0.48 7.70
#